data_AF-A0A7F5RED7-F1
#
_entry.id   AF-A0A7F5RED7-F1
#
_cell.length_a   1.000
_cell.length_b   1.000
_cell.length_c   1.000
_cell.angle_alpha   90.00
_cell.angle_beta   90.00
_cell.angle_gamma   90.00
#
_symmetry.space_group_name_H-M   'P 1'
#
loop_
_entity.id
_entity.type
_entity.pdbx_description
1 polymer ?
#
loop_
_entity_poly.entity_id
_entity_poly.type
_entity_poly.pdbx_seq_one_letter_code
_entity_poly.pdbx_strand_id
1 'polypeptide(L)'
;MNEKKRKRMEFIRGKEQPKYREKYTDSNIDDRSKTKIEEMKNIGQEKAEEYFEGRKKRKSEKWSPNEVSLLKKTFQKYLIKGSYPSTEEIRKFLNKNCIDRKPVVVKAKLQHLRKLQQSQK
;
A
#
# COMPACT_ATOMS: atom_id res chain seq x y z
N MET A 1 -8.79 -32.87 -19.05
CA MET A 1 -9.00 -31.46 -18.65
C MET A 1 -10.49 -31.28 -18.37
N ASN A 2 -10.88 -30.86 -17.16
CA ASN A 2 -12.28 -30.92 -16.70
C ASN A 2 -13.14 -29.80 -17.31
N GLU A 3 -14.39 -30.08 -17.65
CA GLU A 3 -15.28 -29.18 -18.42
C GLU A 3 -15.60 -27.87 -17.66
N LYS A 4 -15.66 -27.95 -16.33
CA LYS A 4 -15.72 -26.77 -15.44
C LYS A 4 -14.51 -25.83 -15.59
N LYS A 5 -13.32 -26.38 -15.88
CA LYS A 5 -12.09 -25.60 -16.12
C LYS A 5 -12.09 -24.94 -17.51
N ARG A 6 -12.68 -25.58 -18.53
CA ARG A 6 -12.85 -24.97 -19.88
C ARG A 6 -13.81 -23.77 -19.84
N LYS A 7 -14.99 -23.91 -19.24
CA LYS A 7 -15.95 -22.80 -19.11
C LYS A 7 -15.39 -21.61 -18.31
N ARG A 8 -14.59 -21.87 -17.28
CA ARG A 8 -13.93 -20.82 -16.48
C ARG A 8 -12.81 -20.10 -17.26
N MET A 9 -12.10 -20.81 -18.14
CA MET A 9 -11.07 -20.21 -19.02
C MET A 9 -11.69 -19.38 -20.14
N GLU A 10 -12.81 -19.81 -20.74
CA GLU A 10 -13.55 -19.02 -21.73
C GLU A 10 -14.15 -17.75 -21.12
N PHE A 11 -14.68 -17.82 -19.89
CA PHE A 11 -15.20 -16.65 -19.18
C PHE A 11 -14.14 -15.57 -18.94
N ILE A 12 -12.87 -15.97 -18.75
CA ILE A 12 -11.75 -15.03 -18.51
C ILE A 12 -11.20 -14.47 -19.84
N ARG A 13 -11.28 -15.23 -20.94
CA ARG A 13 -10.67 -14.87 -22.23
C ARG A 13 -11.61 -14.09 -23.16
N GLY A 14 -12.91 -14.02 -22.86
CA GLY A 14 -13.95 -13.42 -23.71
C GLY A 14 -14.48 -12.04 -23.30
N LYS A 15 -13.84 -11.32 -22.37
CA LYS A 15 -14.17 -9.91 -22.13
C LYS A 15 -13.07 -9.02 -22.69
N GLU A 16 -13.05 -8.88 -24.01
CA GLU A 16 -12.59 -7.63 -24.61
C GLU A 16 -13.37 -6.52 -23.93
N GLN A 17 -12.67 -5.69 -23.15
CA GLN A 17 -13.26 -4.43 -22.73
C GLN A 17 -13.63 -3.68 -24.01
N PRO A 18 -14.88 -3.21 -24.17
CA PRO A 18 -15.18 -2.34 -25.28
C PRO A 18 -14.29 -1.11 -25.12
N LYS A 19 -13.29 -0.96 -26.00
CA LYS A 19 -12.56 0.30 -26.20
C LYS A 19 -13.53 1.28 -26.86
N TYR A 20 -14.52 1.75 -26.10
CA TYR A 20 -15.12 3.03 -26.39
C TYR A 20 -14.06 4.09 -26.01
N ARG A 21 -13.19 4.39 -26.96
CA ARG A 21 -12.63 5.74 -27.09
C ARG A 21 -13.13 6.26 -28.42
N GLU A 22 -14.44 6.41 -28.49
CA GLU A 22 -15.06 7.20 -29.54
C GLU A 22 -14.59 8.64 -29.29
N LYS A 23 -13.68 9.11 -30.15
CA LYS A 23 -13.19 10.47 -30.09
C LYS A 23 -14.34 11.34 -30.56
N TYR A 24 -15.12 11.90 -29.64
CA TYR A 24 -15.93 13.07 -29.95
C TYR A 24 -14.95 14.16 -30.40
N THR A 25 -14.89 14.39 -31.71
CA THR A 25 -14.27 15.59 -32.25
C THR A 25 -15.07 16.77 -31.74
N ASP A 26 -14.36 17.75 -31.22
CA ASP A 26 -14.79 18.90 -30.41
C ASP A 26 -15.74 19.91 -31.12
N SER A 27 -16.47 19.48 -32.14
CA SER A 27 -17.02 20.38 -33.15
C SER A 27 -18.54 20.39 -33.24
N ASN A 28 -19.26 19.99 -32.18
CA ASN A 28 -20.62 20.44 -31.88
C ASN A 28 -21.13 19.80 -30.57
N ILE A 29 -20.68 20.32 -29.44
CA ILE A 29 -21.34 20.05 -28.15
C ILE A 29 -22.13 21.30 -27.80
N ASP A 30 -23.44 21.22 -28.02
CA ASP A 30 -24.45 22.17 -27.53
C ASP A 30 -24.30 22.41 -26.02
N ASP A 31 -24.53 23.65 -25.55
CA ASP A 31 -24.23 24.09 -24.19
C ASP A 31 -24.93 23.26 -23.09
N ARG A 32 -26.03 22.58 -23.45
CA ARG A 32 -26.76 21.64 -22.58
C ARG A 32 -26.01 20.32 -22.34
N SER A 33 -25.21 19.90 -23.30
CA SER A 33 -24.42 18.68 -23.21
C SER A 33 -23.11 18.91 -22.44
N LYS A 34 -22.54 20.13 -22.48
CA LYS A 34 -21.41 20.52 -21.62
C LYS A 34 -21.76 20.51 -20.14
N THR A 35 -22.90 21.11 -19.78
CA THR A 35 -23.37 21.20 -18.38
C THR A 35 -23.62 19.83 -17.75
N LYS A 36 -24.18 18.87 -18.50
CA LYS A 36 -24.39 17.50 -18.01
C LYS A 36 -23.09 16.71 -17.84
N ILE A 37 -22.09 16.93 -18.69
CA ILE A 37 -20.76 16.31 -18.56
C ILE A 37 -20.02 16.88 -17.34
N GLU A 38 -20.19 18.17 -17.06
CA GLU A 38 -19.58 18.85 -15.92
C GLU A 38 -20.23 18.45 -14.58
N GLU A 39 -21.57 18.33 -14.53
CA GLU A 39 -22.28 17.72 -13.40
C GLU A 39 -21.82 16.28 -13.12
N MET A 40 -21.67 15.45 -14.17
CA MET A 40 -21.21 14.06 -14.00
C MET A 40 -19.77 13.96 -13.50
N LYS A 41 -18.89 14.92 -13.85
CA LYS A 41 -17.54 15.02 -13.29
C LYS A 41 -17.58 15.40 -11.81
N ASN A 42 -18.42 16.37 -11.43
CA ASN A 42 -18.54 16.84 -10.05
C ASN A 42 -19.11 15.75 -9.11
N ILE A 43 -20.10 14.97 -9.56
CA ILE A 43 -20.65 13.84 -8.79
C ILE A 43 -19.58 12.76 -8.52
N GLY A 44 -18.64 12.56 -9.46
CA GLY A 44 -17.52 11.63 -9.29
C GLY A 44 -16.45 12.12 -8.31
N GLN A 45 -16.25 13.44 -8.22
CA GLN A 45 -15.30 14.06 -7.29
C GLN A 45 -15.85 14.13 -5.85
N GLU A 46 -17.11 14.57 -5.66
CA GLU A 46 -17.70 14.67 -4.32
C GLU A 46 -17.78 13.31 -3.61
N LYS A 47 -18.20 12.25 -4.31
CA LYS A 47 -18.22 10.88 -3.75
C LYS A 47 -16.84 10.33 -3.44
N ALA A 48 -15.82 10.74 -4.20
CA ALA A 48 -14.45 10.34 -3.94
C ALA A 48 -13.89 11.08 -2.72
N GLU A 49 -14.13 12.38 -2.61
CA GLU A 49 -13.73 13.21 -1.47
C GLU A 49 -14.37 12.71 -0.17
N GLU A 50 -15.67 12.40 -0.16
CA GLU A 50 -16.37 11.77 0.97
C GLU A 50 -15.73 10.42 1.38
N TYR A 51 -15.31 9.61 0.40
CA TYR A 51 -14.64 8.32 0.64
C TYR A 51 -13.21 8.49 1.22
N PHE A 52 -12.53 9.60 0.93
CA PHE A 52 -11.16 9.87 1.41
C PHE A 52 -11.11 10.71 2.70
N GLU A 53 -12.14 11.51 3.01
CA GLU A 53 -12.23 12.30 4.25
C GLU A 53 -12.22 11.44 5.53
N GLY A 54 -12.75 10.22 5.46
CA GLY A 54 -12.71 9.27 6.57
C GLY A 54 -11.32 8.68 6.87
N ARG A 55 -10.34 8.81 5.95
CA ARG A 55 -8.96 8.35 6.18
C ARG A 55 -8.13 9.45 6.85
N LYS A 56 -8.47 9.80 8.09
CA LYS A 56 -7.51 10.52 8.94
C LYS A 56 -6.21 9.70 9.00
N LYS A 57 -5.16 10.16 8.31
CA LYS A 57 -3.82 9.55 8.34
C LYS A 57 -3.41 9.48 9.80
N ARG A 58 -3.49 8.30 10.42
CA ARG A 58 -2.97 8.11 11.78
C ARG A 58 -1.51 8.53 11.73
N LYS A 59 -1.16 9.53 12.55
CA LYS A 59 0.21 10.04 12.63
C LYS A 59 1.13 8.84 12.84
N SER A 60 2.06 8.61 11.92
CA SER A 60 3.00 7.50 12.03
C SER A 60 3.83 7.72 13.29
N GLU A 61 3.77 6.75 14.20
CA GLU A 61 4.51 6.82 15.44
C GLU A 61 6.02 6.83 15.13
N LYS A 62 6.66 7.96 15.45
CA LYS A 62 8.07 8.17 15.18
C LYS A 62 8.88 7.22 16.06
N TRP A 63 9.97 6.70 15.50
CA TRP A 63 10.94 5.91 16.25
C TRP A 63 11.86 6.84 17.01
N SER A 64 11.99 6.66 18.32
CA SER A 64 12.98 7.40 19.09
C SER A 64 14.40 6.93 18.72
N PRO A 65 15.41 7.81 18.80
CA PRO A 65 16.80 7.43 18.54
C PRO A 65 17.29 6.28 19.45
N ASN A 66 16.83 6.27 20.70
CA ASN A 66 17.18 5.25 21.69
C ASN A 66 16.62 3.87 21.31
N GLU A 67 15.35 3.80 20.93
CA GLU A 67 14.74 2.55 20.44
C GLU A 67 15.48 2.03 19.20
N VAL A 68 15.84 2.91 18.26
CA VAL A 68 16.57 2.52 17.05
C VAL A 68 17.97 2.00 17.39
N SER A 69 18.67 2.63 18.34
CA SER A 69 19.98 2.18 18.82
C SER A 69 19.90 0.78 19.46
N LEU A 70 18.92 0.56 20.33
CA LEU A 70 18.66 -0.75 20.95
C LEU A 70 18.36 -1.83 19.90
N LEU A 71 17.57 -1.50 18.89
CA LEU A 71 17.24 -2.39 17.79
C LEU A 71 18.46 -2.78 16.98
N LYS A 72 19.29 -1.81 16.62
CA LYS A 72 20.55 -2.04 15.89
C LYS A 72 21.48 -2.94 16.69
N LYS A 73 21.66 -2.68 17.99
CA LYS A 73 22.52 -3.49 18.87
C LYS A 73 21.99 -4.92 19.01
N THR A 74 20.72 -5.07 19.36
CA THR A 74 20.12 -6.40 19.66
C THR A 74 20.05 -7.29 18.43
N PHE A 75 19.70 -6.72 17.27
CA PHE A 75 19.48 -7.48 16.04
C PHE A 75 20.63 -7.32 15.03
N GLN A 76 21.81 -6.86 15.46
CA GLN A 76 22.98 -6.68 14.59
C GLN A 76 23.32 -7.95 13.81
N LYS A 77 23.27 -9.11 14.48
CA LYS A 77 23.53 -10.42 13.86
C LYS A 77 22.62 -10.69 12.65
N TYR A 78 21.35 -10.27 12.73
CA TYR A 78 20.37 -10.44 11.66
C TYR A 78 20.60 -9.46 10.51
N LEU A 79 20.96 -8.21 10.83
CA LEU A 79 21.27 -7.18 9.84
C LEU A 79 22.48 -7.58 8.97
N ILE A 80 23.54 -8.15 9.59
CA ILE A 80 24.74 -8.61 8.88
C ILE A 80 24.42 -9.84 8.00
N LYS A 81 23.72 -10.84 8.57
CA LYS A 81 23.37 -12.08 7.85
C LYS A 81 22.31 -11.88 6.76
N GLY A 82 21.60 -10.75 6.77
CA GLY A 82 20.48 -10.49 5.85
C GLY A 82 19.22 -11.32 6.15
N SER A 83 19.12 -11.84 7.38
CA SER A 83 17.96 -12.60 7.86
C SER A 83 17.10 -11.73 8.80
N TYR A 84 15.97 -12.26 9.26
CA TYR A 84 15.08 -11.56 10.18
C TYR A 84 14.85 -12.40 11.45
N PRO A 85 14.77 -11.75 12.63
CA PRO A 85 14.45 -12.43 13.88
C PRO A 85 13.03 -13.03 13.84
N SER A 86 12.84 -14.08 14.63
CA SER A 86 11.52 -14.69 14.80
C SER A 86 10.55 -13.73 15.49
N THR A 87 9.25 -13.97 15.32
CA THR A 87 8.22 -13.15 15.99
C THR A 87 8.34 -13.25 17.51
N GLU A 88 8.74 -14.41 18.04
CA GLU A 88 8.94 -14.61 19.48
C GLU A 88 10.14 -13.84 20.02
N GLU A 89 11.27 -13.83 19.31
CA GLU A 89 12.45 -13.03 19.69
C GLU A 89 12.10 -11.54 19.74
N ILE A 90 11.32 -11.07 18.76
CA ILE A 90 10.86 -9.68 18.73
C ILE A 90 9.96 -9.39 19.93
N ARG A 91 9.01 -10.27 20.27
CA ARG A 91 8.16 -10.10 21.45
C ARG A 91 8.97 -10.06 22.74
N LYS A 92 9.96 -10.95 22.90
CA LYS A 92 10.87 -10.94 24.06
C LYS A 92 11.64 -9.62 24.15
N PHE A 93 12.15 -9.10 23.03
CA PHE A 93 12.82 -7.81 22.98
C PHE A 93 11.89 -6.65 23.38
N LEU A 94 10.68 -6.61 22.85
CA LEU A 94 9.70 -5.56 23.14
C LEU A 94 9.31 -5.55 24.63
N ASN A 95 9.01 -6.73 25.18
CA ASN A 95 8.67 -6.87 26.60
C ASN A 95 9.84 -6.49 27.51
N LYS A 96 11.07 -6.89 27.17
CA LYS A 96 12.27 -6.56 27.97
C LYS A 96 12.56 -5.06 28.03
N ASN A 97 12.24 -4.33 26.97
CA ASN A 97 12.55 -2.89 26.86
C ASN A 97 11.32 -2.00 27.06
N CYS A 98 10.18 -2.57 27.48
CA CYS A 98 8.91 -1.86 27.66
C CYS A 98 8.49 -1.04 26.44
N ILE A 99 8.67 -1.60 25.24
CA ILE A 99 8.32 -0.94 23.97
C ILE A 99 6.94 -1.43 23.53
N ASP A 100 5.95 -0.55 23.54
CA ASP A 100 4.61 -0.86 23.04
C ASP A 100 4.54 -0.74 21.51
N ARG A 101 5.09 -1.74 20.81
CA ARG A 101 5.02 -1.83 19.35
C ARG A 101 4.65 -3.23 18.91
N LYS A 102 3.97 -3.33 17.76
CA LYS A 102 3.68 -4.63 17.15
C LYS A 102 4.95 -5.23 16.50
N PRO A 103 5.16 -6.56 16.56
CA PRO A 103 6.31 -7.21 15.93
C PRO A 103 6.45 -6.91 14.43
N VAL A 104 5.34 -6.70 13.73
CA VAL A 104 5.32 -6.34 12.30
C VAL A 104 6.01 -5.00 12.05
N VAL A 105 5.81 -4.02 12.94
CA VAL A 105 6.43 -2.69 12.83
C VAL A 105 7.95 -2.79 13.05
N VAL A 106 8.38 -3.66 13.96
CA VAL A 106 9.80 -3.95 14.20
C VAL A 106 10.46 -4.58 12.97
N LYS A 107 9.81 -5.57 12.33
CA LYS A 107 10.31 -6.19 11.09
C LYS A 107 10.45 -5.16 9.97
N ALA A 108 9.45 -4.30 9.78
CA ALA A 108 9.50 -3.22 8.81
C ALA A 108 10.65 -2.24 9.09
N LYS A 109 10.89 -1.90 10.37
CA LYS A 109 12.02 -1.05 10.76
C LYS A 109 13.36 -1.72 10.49
N LEU A 110 13.51 -3.00 10.80
CA LEU A 110 14.72 -3.78 10.51
C LEU A 110 15.01 -3.84 9.00
N GLN A 111 13.98 -4.06 8.18
CA GLN A 111 14.12 -4.04 6.73
C GLN A 111 14.62 -2.68 6.22
N HIS A 112 14.06 -1.59 6.75
CA HIS A 112 14.50 -0.24 6.40
C HIS A 112 15.96 0.02 6.83
N LEU A 113 16.33 -0.37 8.05
CA LEU A 113 17.71 -0.23 8.54
C LEU A 113 18.72 -0.99 7.68
N ARG A 114 18.35 -2.18 7.18
CA ARG A 114 19.19 -2.95 6.26
C ARG A 114 19.39 -2.22 4.92
N LYS A 115 18.32 -1.68 4.33
CA LYS A 115 18.40 -0.92 3.07
C LYS A 115 19.33 0.28 3.20
N LEU A 116 19.22 1.03 4.30
CA LEU A 116 20.12 2.15 4.59
C LEU A 116 21.59 1.69 4.65
N GLN A 117 21.87 0.54 5.25
CA GLN A 117 23.22 -0.01 5.32
C GLN A 117 23.80 -0.40 3.95
N GLN A 118 22.95 -0.82 3.02
CA GLN A 118 23.36 -1.19 1.65
C GLN A 118 23.60 0.03 0.77
N SER A 119 22.83 1.11 0.97
CA SER A 119 23.00 2.36 0.20
C SER A 119 24.23 3.18 0.60
N GLN A 120 24.93 2.81 1.66
CA GLN A 120 26.14 3.48 2.15
C GLN A 120 27.43 2.73 1.76
N LYS A 121 27.30 1.61 1.05
CA LYS A 121 28.40 0.85 0.45
C LYS A 121 28.49 1.18 -1.03
#